data_AF-K0K4U7-F1
#
_entry.id   AF-K0K4U7-F1
#
_cell.length_a   1.000
_cell.length_b   1.000
_cell.length_c   1.000
_cell.angle_alpha   90.00
_cell.angle_beta   90.00
_cell.angle_gamma   90.00
#
_symmetry.space_group_name_H-M   'P 1'
#
loop_
_entity.id
_entity.type
_entity.pdbx_description
1 polymer ?
#
loop_
_entity_poly.entity_id
_entity_poly.type
_entity_poly.pdbx_seq_one_letter_code
_entity_poly.pdbx_strand_id
1 'polypeptide(L)'
;MQTLAHVDLMLTEELRSFHSTDIRLGGVTFHGMRVDPLAGAPDGHDAYLVKVDYATRLDPEAPPPTWAEIGLRFTTPDVLVVDVLPRSVPVEVPQIRYAVTKGLDFIRYEPDLAGRVLHDQVAVPPTRPVLDCVEVGGPGVRWRRTEGVRSGSDVGWLTVVTPQGCRELVGEAVADYALRPADSWGLHPRGRADGFTIRLPCGAPVGDAAINVRLGFTVDVVGYGKRTIRQREQVQKRLREVVDAVLADAGIVLNGPYFQGTGDGVVAFFEPDTDLPKALDTLLTALPQRLSEDNAAHDDPIRLRMAMDIGTVGLGPLGFTADAIVNFCRLADSDPVREVVRRHPDVPVAVLVSDTVHDMLITRFEEFSEIDFRRVDVVVKNFQAAAHLLVPAGGTP
;
A
#
# COMPACT_ATOMS: atom_id res chain seq x y z
N MET A 1 -3.11 6.25 12.95
CA MET A 1 -2.47 4.92 12.85
C MET A 1 -3.01 4.04 13.95
N GLN A 2 -3.58 2.89 13.61
CA GLN A 2 -4.06 1.90 14.58
C GLN A 2 -2.85 1.22 15.26
N THR A 3 -2.93 1.01 16.57
CA THR A 3 -1.93 0.25 17.33
C THR A 3 -2.08 -1.23 17.02
N LEU A 4 -0.98 -1.90 16.68
CA LEU A 4 -0.93 -3.33 16.43
C LEU A 4 -0.61 -4.13 17.69
N ALA A 5 0.39 -3.67 18.45
CA ALA A 5 0.80 -4.25 19.74
C ALA A 5 1.47 -3.21 20.62
N HIS A 6 1.43 -3.40 21.94
CA HIS A 6 2.09 -2.54 22.91
C HIS A 6 2.80 -3.35 24.00
N VAL A 7 4.13 -3.23 24.04
CA VAL A 7 4.97 -3.90 25.04
C VAL A 7 5.26 -2.94 26.18
N ASP A 8 4.79 -3.25 27.39
CA ASP A 8 5.12 -2.47 28.58
C ASP A 8 6.54 -2.80 29.08
N LEU A 9 7.32 -1.77 29.40
CA LEU A 9 8.63 -1.93 30.04
C LEU A 9 8.45 -1.82 31.55
N MET A 10 8.69 -2.91 32.27
CA MET A 10 8.36 -3.06 33.68
C MET A 10 9.60 -3.38 34.53
N LEU A 11 9.60 -2.95 35.78
CA LEU A 11 10.44 -3.50 36.85
C LEU A 11 9.59 -4.41 37.73
N THR A 12 10.01 -5.66 37.86
CA THR A 12 9.26 -6.69 38.57
C THR A 12 10.08 -7.29 39.71
N GLU A 13 9.42 -7.68 40.80
CA GLU A 13 10.08 -8.45 41.87
C GLU A 13 10.31 -9.91 41.44
N GLU A 14 9.35 -10.48 40.70
CA GLU A 14 9.39 -11.87 40.27
C GLU A 14 9.78 -12.00 38.80
N LEU A 15 10.56 -13.02 38.47
CA LEU A 15 11.01 -13.28 37.09
C LEU A 15 9.95 -13.94 36.20
N ARG A 16 8.87 -14.50 36.77
CA ARG A 16 7.92 -15.35 36.03
C ARG A 16 6.49 -14.79 35.97
N SER A 17 6.17 -13.78 36.76
CA SER A 17 4.82 -13.23 36.94
C SER A 17 4.87 -11.72 36.85
N PHE A 18 3.76 -11.11 36.42
CA PHE A 18 3.53 -9.68 36.52
C PHE A 18 2.47 -9.41 37.58
N HIS A 19 2.71 -8.40 38.41
CA HIS A 19 1.83 -7.99 39.50
C HIS A 19 1.38 -6.54 39.31
N SER A 20 0.26 -6.18 39.93
CA SER A 20 -0.23 -4.79 39.89
C SER A 20 0.69 -3.79 40.59
N THR A 21 1.62 -4.28 41.40
CA THR A 21 2.64 -3.49 42.11
C THR A 21 3.91 -3.28 41.29
N ASP A 22 4.05 -3.91 40.12
CA ASP A 22 5.20 -3.73 39.24
C ASP A 22 5.26 -2.29 38.72
N ILE A 23 6.48 -1.78 38.59
CA ILE A 23 6.71 -0.38 38.23
C ILE A 23 6.87 -0.28 36.71
N ARG A 24 6.02 0.52 36.07
CA ARG A 24 6.13 0.78 34.63
C ARG A 24 7.11 1.92 34.37
N LEU A 25 8.11 1.67 33.52
CA LEU A 25 9.11 2.66 33.11
C LEU A 25 8.85 3.24 31.71
N GLY A 26 7.89 2.67 30.98
CA GLY A 26 7.57 3.08 29.62
C GLY A 26 6.93 1.96 28.82
N GLY A 27 7.03 2.07 27.50
CA GLY A 27 6.56 1.04 26.58
C GLY A 27 7.03 1.25 25.15
N VAL A 28 6.86 0.20 24.35
CA VAL A 28 7.12 0.19 22.92
C VAL A 28 5.82 -0.09 22.19
N THR A 29 5.38 0.84 21.35
CA THR A 29 4.18 0.69 20.54
C THR A 29 4.56 0.32 19.12
N PHE A 30 4.04 -0.80 18.63
CA PHE A 30 4.09 -1.17 17.23
C PHE A 30 2.79 -0.70 16.56
N HIS A 31 2.94 -0.01 15.43
CA HIS A 31 1.80 0.45 14.65
C HIS A 31 1.44 -0.54 13.54
N GLY A 32 0.31 -0.32 12.87
CA GLY A 32 -0.07 -1.12 11.70
C GLY A 32 1.08 -1.26 10.71
N MET A 33 1.40 -2.51 10.34
CA MET A 33 2.50 -2.83 9.44
C MET A 33 2.03 -2.78 7.99
N ARG A 34 2.89 -2.29 7.10
CA ARG A 34 2.67 -2.41 5.66
C ARG A 34 3.28 -3.74 5.20
N VAL A 35 2.50 -4.51 4.46
CA VAL A 35 2.93 -5.81 3.92
C VAL A 35 2.72 -5.78 2.41
N ASP A 36 3.80 -5.88 1.65
CA ASP A 36 3.77 -5.96 0.19
C ASP A 36 4.27 -7.35 -0.25
N PRO A 37 3.59 -8.06 -1.15
CA PRO A 37 4.03 -9.38 -1.58
C PRO A 37 5.22 -9.33 -2.56
N LEU A 38 6.09 -10.35 -2.54
CA LEU A 38 7.32 -10.46 -3.33
C LEU A 38 7.34 -11.68 -4.26
N ALA A 39 7.49 -11.48 -5.56
CA ALA A 39 7.37 -12.52 -6.61
C ALA A 39 8.53 -13.54 -6.69
N GLY A 40 9.42 -13.59 -5.69
CA GLY A 40 10.62 -14.42 -5.70
C GLY A 40 10.69 -15.43 -4.55
N ALA A 41 9.54 -15.91 -4.08
CA ALA A 41 9.48 -16.91 -3.02
C ALA A 41 10.04 -18.27 -3.49
N PRO A 42 10.66 -19.07 -2.59
CA PRO A 42 10.97 -20.47 -2.86
C PRO A 42 9.72 -21.30 -3.18
N ASP A 43 9.89 -22.43 -3.87
CA ASP A 43 8.79 -23.34 -4.17
C ASP A 43 8.02 -23.76 -2.90
N GLY A 44 6.68 -23.74 -2.98
CA GLY A 44 5.80 -24.07 -1.85
C GLY A 44 5.70 -23.00 -0.77
N HIS A 45 6.27 -21.81 -1.01
CA HIS A 45 6.25 -20.69 -0.08
C HIS A 45 5.74 -19.40 -0.74
N ASP A 46 5.27 -18.46 0.08
CA ASP A 46 5.03 -17.08 -0.31
C ASP A 46 6.09 -16.17 0.35
N ALA A 47 6.39 -15.03 -0.26
CA ALA A 47 7.35 -14.06 0.27
C ALA A 47 6.74 -12.67 0.36
N TYR A 48 7.12 -11.93 1.39
CA TYR A 48 6.56 -10.62 1.71
C TYR A 48 7.66 -9.66 2.15
N LEU A 49 7.53 -8.40 1.75
CA LEU A 49 8.24 -7.26 2.29
C LEU A 49 7.37 -6.63 3.38
N VAL A 50 7.87 -6.57 4.60
CA VAL A 50 7.14 -6.04 5.77
C VAL A 50 7.84 -4.80 6.28
N LYS A 51 7.11 -3.68 6.35
CA LYS A 51 7.56 -2.45 7.02
C LYS A 51 6.99 -2.42 8.44
N VAL A 52 7.89 -2.23 9.41
CA VAL A 52 7.59 -2.20 10.83
C VAL A 52 7.84 -0.78 11.35
N ASP A 53 6.79 -0.06 11.66
CA ASP A 53 6.87 1.23 12.33
C ASP A 53 6.63 1.05 13.84
N TYR A 54 7.60 1.47 14.67
CA TYR A 54 7.48 1.37 16.12
C TYR A 54 7.99 2.63 16.82
N ALA A 55 7.46 2.88 18.02
CA ALA A 55 7.81 4.02 18.83
C ALA A 55 8.06 3.61 20.28
N THR A 56 9.23 3.98 20.80
CA THR A 56 9.59 3.82 22.20
C THR A 56 9.22 5.08 22.96
N ARG A 57 8.56 4.92 24.10
CA ARG A 57 8.30 6.00 25.06
C ARG A 57 8.73 5.55 26.45
N LEU A 58 9.74 6.23 26.98
CA LEU A 58 10.19 6.08 28.36
C LEU A 58 9.59 7.18 29.22
N ASP A 59 9.32 6.86 30.48
CA ASP A 59 8.97 7.83 31.50
C ASP A 59 10.18 8.78 31.72
N PRO A 60 9.99 10.11 31.63
CA PRO A 60 11.07 11.08 31.86
C PRO A 60 11.72 11.00 33.26
N GLU A 61 10.99 10.52 34.26
CA GLU A 61 11.49 10.38 35.64
C GLU A 61 12.16 9.02 35.88
N ALA A 62 11.98 8.06 34.98
CA ALA A 62 12.61 6.74 35.08
C ALA A 62 14.09 6.80 34.69
N PRO A 63 14.95 5.97 35.33
CA PRO A 63 16.32 5.81 34.90
C PRO A 63 16.38 5.25 33.47
N PRO A 64 17.23 5.81 32.59
CA PRO A 64 17.30 5.35 31.21
C PRO A 64 17.93 3.95 31.12
N PRO A 65 17.40 3.08 30.23
CA PRO A 65 18.03 1.79 29.94
C PRO A 65 19.48 1.94 29.48
N THR A 66 20.34 1.03 29.95
CA THR A 66 21.72 0.89 29.46
C THR A 66 21.74 0.27 28.08
N TRP A 67 20.84 -0.68 27.82
CA TRP A 67 20.53 -1.21 26.50
C TRP A 67 19.05 -1.60 26.43
N ALA A 68 18.51 -1.66 25.22
CA ALA A 68 17.17 -2.18 24.95
C ALA A 68 17.17 -2.99 23.65
N GLU A 69 16.49 -4.12 23.66
CA GLU A 69 16.15 -4.95 22.51
C GLU A 69 14.66 -4.83 22.23
N ILE A 70 14.31 -4.60 20.97
CA ILE A 70 12.94 -4.49 20.51
C ILE A 70 12.78 -5.46 19.35
N GLY A 71 11.77 -6.30 19.37
CA GLY A 71 11.65 -7.34 18.36
C GLY A 71 10.22 -7.82 18.11
N LEU A 72 10.13 -8.66 17.10
CA LEU A 72 8.93 -9.39 16.72
C LEU A 72 9.30 -10.87 16.67
N ARG A 73 8.42 -11.72 17.18
CA ARG A 73 8.54 -13.17 17.09
C ARG A 73 7.28 -13.75 16.51
N PHE A 74 7.36 -14.30 15.31
CA PHE A 74 6.25 -15.00 14.68
C PHE A 74 6.10 -16.39 15.31
N THR A 75 4.86 -16.74 15.64
CA THR A 75 4.47 -18.04 16.19
C THR A 75 3.75 -18.89 15.16
N THR A 76 3.32 -18.30 14.04
CA THR A 76 2.88 -19.05 12.85
C THR A 76 3.99 -20.03 12.42
N PRO A 77 3.67 -21.32 12.23
CA PRO A 77 4.65 -22.33 11.82
C PRO A 77 5.29 -22.01 10.47
N ASP A 78 6.55 -22.45 10.31
CA ASP A 78 7.31 -22.40 9.05
C ASP A 78 7.46 -20.98 8.46
N VAL A 79 7.38 -19.96 9.32
CA VAL A 79 7.69 -18.58 8.99
C VAL A 79 9.18 -18.31 9.21
N LEU A 80 9.80 -17.66 8.22
CA LEU A 80 11.21 -17.32 8.24
C LEU A 80 11.39 -15.83 7.92
N VAL A 81 12.09 -15.11 8.80
CA VAL A 81 12.64 -13.80 8.46
C VAL A 81 13.94 -14.04 7.72
N VAL A 82 13.93 -13.81 6.41
CA VAL A 82 15.09 -14.03 5.53
C VAL A 82 16.12 -12.94 5.72
N ASP A 83 15.67 -11.69 5.72
CA ASP A 83 16.55 -10.54 5.87
C ASP A 83 15.83 -9.33 6.49
N VAL A 84 16.62 -8.36 6.95
CA VAL A 84 16.17 -7.24 7.76
C VAL A 84 16.96 -5.97 7.47
N LEU A 85 16.30 -4.81 7.63
CA LEU A 85 16.94 -3.51 7.82
C LEU A 85 16.38 -2.80 9.05
N PRO A 86 17.17 -1.95 9.72
CA PRO A 86 18.63 -1.85 9.58
C PRO A 86 19.33 -3.06 10.22
N ARG A 87 20.43 -3.55 9.60
CA ARG A 87 21.21 -4.71 10.11
C ARG A 87 22.22 -4.34 11.18
N SER A 88 23.06 -3.35 10.88
CA SER A 88 24.04 -2.80 11.82
C SER A 88 24.33 -1.36 11.43
N VAL A 89 24.27 -0.47 12.42
CA VAL A 89 24.42 0.97 12.23
C VAL A 89 25.42 1.48 13.27
N PRO A 90 26.74 1.30 13.06
CA PRO A 90 27.76 1.69 14.03
C PRO A 90 27.97 3.21 14.09
N VAL A 91 27.62 3.92 13.02
CA VAL A 91 27.67 5.38 12.90
C VAL A 91 26.33 5.86 12.35
N GLU A 92 25.99 7.14 12.56
CA GLU A 92 24.78 7.70 11.96
C GLU A 92 24.82 7.56 10.44
N VAL A 93 23.72 7.06 9.87
CA VAL A 93 23.60 6.83 8.43
C VAL A 93 22.49 7.73 7.90
N PRO A 94 22.72 8.52 6.84
CA PRO A 94 21.68 9.32 6.21
C PRO A 94 20.61 8.40 5.60
N GLN A 95 19.55 8.97 5.02
CA GLN A 95 18.57 8.16 4.30
C GLN A 95 19.27 7.33 3.21
N ILE A 96 19.09 6.01 3.25
CA ILE A 96 19.57 5.07 2.23
C ILE A 96 18.37 4.39 1.58
N ARG A 97 18.44 4.25 0.26
CA ARG A 97 17.53 3.41 -0.51
C ARG A 97 18.13 2.03 -0.68
N TYR A 98 17.30 1.02 -0.47
CA TYR A 98 17.61 -0.38 -0.67
C TYR A 98 16.68 -0.97 -1.74
N ALA A 99 17.14 -2.06 -2.33
CA ALA A 99 16.38 -2.94 -3.20
C ALA A 99 16.35 -4.36 -2.63
N VAL A 100 15.33 -5.12 -3.00
CA VAL A 100 15.16 -6.53 -2.63
C VAL A 100 15.57 -7.40 -3.82
N THR A 101 16.57 -8.26 -3.63
CA THR A 101 17.03 -9.19 -4.67
C THR A 101 16.04 -10.35 -4.86
N LYS A 102 16.27 -11.17 -5.89
CA LYS A 102 15.54 -12.45 -6.06
C LYS A 102 15.81 -13.45 -4.92
N GLY A 103 16.91 -13.30 -4.19
CA GLY A 103 17.22 -14.08 -2.99
C GLY A 103 16.50 -13.57 -1.74
N LEU A 104 15.65 -12.53 -1.87
CA LEU A 104 14.97 -11.84 -0.78
C LEU A 104 15.92 -11.08 0.15
N ASP A 105 17.16 -10.81 -0.29
CA ASP A 105 18.11 -9.98 0.44
C ASP A 105 17.92 -8.51 0.11
N PHE A 106 18.15 -7.66 1.10
CA PHE A 106 18.34 -6.23 0.93
C PHE A 106 19.75 -5.91 0.44
N ILE A 107 19.83 -5.17 -0.66
CA ILE A 107 21.06 -4.55 -1.15
C ILE A 107 20.87 -3.04 -1.28
N ARG A 108 21.94 -2.26 -1.20
CA ARG A 108 21.83 -0.82 -1.48
C ARG A 108 21.37 -0.64 -2.92
N TYR A 109 20.44 0.29 -3.13
CA TYR A 109 19.93 0.58 -4.46
C TYR A 109 20.98 1.35 -5.27
N GLU A 110 21.25 0.88 -6.47
CA GLU A 110 22.04 1.56 -7.50
C GLU A 110 21.18 1.68 -8.78
N PRO A 111 21.27 2.79 -9.54
CA PRO A 111 20.36 3.05 -10.67
C PRO A 111 20.38 1.98 -11.78
N ASP A 112 21.50 1.27 -11.96
CA ASP A 112 21.68 0.20 -12.94
C ASP A 112 21.02 -1.12 -12.54
N LEU A 113 20.59 -1.25 -11.29
CA LEU A 113 19.82 -2.40 -10.78
C LEU A 113 18.31 -2.29 -11.07
N ALA A 114 17.84 -1.12 -11.54
CA ALA A 114 16.42 -0.89 -11.84
C ALA A 114 15.87 -1.94 -12.83
N GLY A 115 14.78 -2.61 -12.45
CA GLY A 115 14.16 -3.68 -13.24
C GLY A 115 14.80 -5.07 -13.13
N ARG A 116 15.88 -5.25 -12.34
CA ARG A 116 16.52 -6.55 -12.08
C ARG A 116 16.24 -7.11 -10.67
N VAL A 117 15.64 -6.29 -9.83
CA VAL A 117 15.31 -6.55 -8.42
C VAL A 117 13.80 -6.73 -8.25
N LEU A 118 13.37 -7.41 -7.18
CA LEU A 118 11.94 -7.64 -6.92
C LEU A 118 11.22 -6.37 -6.45
N HIS A 119 11.94 -5.49 -5.75
CA HIS A 119 11.42 -4.23 -5.22
C HIS A 119 12.58 -3.23 -5.11
N ASP A 120 12.38 -1.95 -5.44
CA ASP A 120 13.43 -0.92 -5.46
C ASP A 120 13.10 0.35 -4.64
N GLN A 121 11.93 0.40 -3.99
CA GLN A 121 11.47 1.54 -3.20
C GLN A 121 11.59 1.34 -1.69
N VAL A 122 12.62 0.64 -1.20
CA VAL A 122 12.82 0.44 0.25
C VAL A 122 13.60 1.63 0.80
N ALA A 123 12.90 2.60 1.37
CA ALA A 123 13.52 3.76 2.01
C ALA A 123 13.72 3.50 3.51
N VAL A 124 14.98 3.54 3.95
CA VAL A 124 15.32 3.55 5.37
C VAL A 124 15.62 5.00 5.77
N PRO A 125 14.87 5.59 6.71
CA PRO A 125 15.10 6.96 7.16
C PRO A 125 16.47 7.07 7.86
N PRO A 126 16.97 8.31 8.10
CA PRO A 126 18.20 8.50 8.86
C PRO A 126 18.19 7.68 10.16
N THR A 127 19.13 6.76 10.26
CA THR A 127 19.14 5.78 11.35
C THR A 127 20.23 6.16 12.34
N ARG A 128 19.82 6.30 13.61
CA ARG A 128 20.71 6.64 14.71
C ARG A 128 21.70 5.50 14.97
N PRO A 129 22.95 5.83 15.35
CA PRO A 129 23.98 4.84 15.63
C PRO A 129 23.61 3.91 16.78
N VAL A 130 24.34 2.81 16.86
CA VAL A 130 24.29 1.81 17.93
C VAL A 130 23.01 0.98 17.88
N LEU A 131 22.75 0.41 16.70
CA LEU A 131 21.73 -0.60 16.49
C LEU A 131 22.36 -1.80 15.80
N ASP A 132 22.19 -2.98 16.40
CA ASP A 132 22.54 -4.27 15.79
C ASP A 132 21.32 -5.17 15.75
N CYS A 133 21.12 -5.84 14.63
CA CYS A 133 20.08 -6.85 14.50
C CYS A 133 20.61 -8.19 15.00
N VAL A 134 19.85 -8.82 15.89
CA VAL A 134 20.08 -10.14 16.45
C VAL A 134 18.99 -11.07 15.90
N GLU A 135 19.36 -12.31 15.58
CA GLU A 135 18.44 -13.36 15.10
C GLU A 135 17.86 -13.11 13.69
N VAL A 136 18.71 -13.08 12.64
CA VAL A 136 18.25 -13.17 11.24
C VAL A 136 18.27 -14.63 10.78
N GLY A 137 17.31 -15.06 9.97
CA GLY A 137 17.18 -16.45 9.53
C GLY A 137 16.43 -17.35 10.50
N GLY A 138 15.60 -16.76 11.39
CA GLY A 138 14.71 -17.47 12.31
C GLY A 138 13.27 -16.95 12.22
N PRO A 139 12.38 -17.38 13.13
CA PRO A 139 10.97 -16.98 13.13
C PRO A 139 10.74 -15.56 13.70
N GLY A 140 11.78 -14.77 13.88
CA GLY A 140 11.68 -13.47 14.51
C GLY A 140 12.88 -12.59 14.19
N VAL A 141 12.87 -11.41 14.78
CA VAL A 141 13.89 -10.38 14.59
C VAL A 141 13.99 -9.54 15.85
N ARG A 142 15.20 -9.14 16.23
CA ARG A 142 15.42 -8.20 17.35
C ARG A 142 16.40 -7.12 16.94
N TRP A 143 16.05 -5.87 17.17
CA TRP A 143 16.95 -4.74 17.08
C TRP A 143 17.44 -4.35 18.48
N ARG A 144 18.74 -4.52 18.71
CA ARG A 144 19.40 -4.16 19.96
C ARG A 144 20.02 -2.78 19.85
N ARG A 145 19.70 -1.90 20.80
CA ARG A 145 20.41 -0.64 21.05
C ARG A 145 21.25 -0.76 22.30
N THR A 146 22.56 -0.53 22.17
CA THR A 146 23.51 -0.62 23.30
C THR A 146 23.93 0.72 23.87
N GLU A 147 23.58 1.84 23.21
CA GLU A 147 23.78 3.20 23.73
C GLU A 147 22.63 4.11 23.28
N GLY A 148 22.37 5.17 24.06
CA GLY A 148 21.42 6.21 23.66
C GLY A 148 19.95 5.77 23.61
N VAL A 149 19.55 4.76 24.40
CA VAL A 149 18.14 4.35 24.53
C VAL A 149 17.32 5.52 25.05
N ARG A 150 16.47 6.07 24.20
CA ARG A 150 15.62 7.24 24.48
C ARG A 150 14.29 7.07 23.75
N SER A 151 13.30 7.86 24.17
CA SER A 151 12.04 7.96 23.45
C SER A 151 12.26 8.39 22.00
N GLY A 152 11.49 7.81 21.07
CA GLY A 152 11.57 8.12 19.64
C GLY A 152 10.87 7.08 18.77
N SER A 153 10.79 7.38 17.48
CA SER A 153 10.24 6.49 16.46
C SER A 153 11.34 5.95 15.57
N ASP A 154 11.22 4.67 15.22
CA ASP A 154 12.15 3.99 14.34
C ASP A 154 11.38 3.11 13.35
N VAL A 155 12.05 2.72 12.27
CA VAL A 155 11.48 1.91 11.19
C VAL A 155 12.37 0.69 10.95
N GLY A 156 11.76 -0.49 10.94
CA GLY A 156 12.35 -1.73 10.48
C GLY A 156 11.75 -2.18 9.14
N TRP A 157 12.53 -2.90 8.36
CA TRP A 157 12.05 -3.64 7.19
C TRP A 157 12.46 -5.09 7.29
N LEU A 158 11.60 -6.00 6.83
CA LEU A 158 11.84 -7.44 6.85
C LEU A 158 11.46 -8.03 5.50
N THR A 159 12.22 -9.02 5.03
CA THR A 159 11.69 -9.99 4.07
C THR A 159 11.30 -11.25 4.83
N VAL A 160 10.04 -11.66 4.67
CA VAL A 160 9.45 -12.77 5.39
C VAL A 160 8.98 -13.81 4.39
N VAL A 161 9.32 -15.07 4.61
CA VAL A 161 8.84 -16.23 3.87
C VAL A 161 7.86 -16.98 4.75
N THR A 162 6.75 -17.42 4.16
CA THR A 162 5.69 -18.19 4.84
C THR A 162 5.34 -19.41 4.01
N PRO A 163 4.66 -20.42 4.58
CA PRO A 163 4.02 -21.45 3.79
C PRO A 163 3.08 -20.84 2.75
N GLN A 164 3.02 -21.44 1.58
CA GLN A 164 2.12 -21.00 0.52
C GLN A 164 0.66 -20.98 1.00
N GLY A 165 -0.05 -19.90 0.70
CA GLY A 165 -1.46 -19.74 1.07
C GLY A 165 -1.68 -19.33 2.54
N CYS A 166 -0.60 -19.02 3.28
CA CYS A 166 -0.72 -18.41 4.60
C CYS A 166 -1.45 -17.06 4.48
N ARG A 167 -2.50 -16.86 5.29
CA ARG A 167 -3.33 -15.64 5.26
C ARG A 167 -3.10 -14.72 6.44
N GLU A 168 -2.52 -15.22 7.51
CA GLU A 168 -2.31 -14.46 8.74
C GLU A 168 -0.98 -14.84 9.39
N LEU A 169 -0.19 -13.83 9.75
CA LEU A 169 0.96 -13.97 10.63
C LEU A 169 0.53 -13.65 12.05
N VAL A 170 0.63 -14.64 12.93
CA VAL A 170 0.46 -14.48 14.37
C VAL A 170 1.84 -14.40 15.00
N GLY A 171 2.01 -13.50 15.95
CA GLY A 171 3.27 -13.32 16.64
C GLY A 171 3.14 -12.53 17.93
N GLU A 172 4.29 -12.28 18.54
CA GLU A 172 4.44 -11.49 19.75
C GLU A 172 5.43 -10.36 19.50
N ALA A 173 5.03 -9.15 19.86
CA ALA A 173 5.92 -8.04 20.05
C ALA A 173 6.65 -8.23 21.38
N VAL A 174 7.97 -8.13 21.36
CA VAL A 174 8.82 -8.34 22.53
C VAL A 174 9.74 -7.15 22.73
N ALA A 175 10.06 -6.86 23.98
CA ALA A 175 11.13 -5.95 24.31
C ALA A 175 11.85 -6.44 25.57
N ASP A 176 13.17 -6.39 25.54
CA ASP A 176 14.03 -6.68 26.68
C ASP A 176 14.93 -5.47 26.92
N TYR A 177 15.33 -5.22 28.16
CA TYR A 177 16.20 -4.08 28.47
C TYR A 177 16.95 -4.32 29.76
N ALA A 178 17.97 -3.51 30.02
CA ALA A 178 18.63 -3.50 31.32
C ALA A 178 18.80 -2.09 31.85
N LEU A 179 18.82 -1.98 33.18
CA LEU A 179 19.24 -0.79 33.91
C LEU A 179 20.61 -1.02 34.54
N ARG A 180 21.21 0.04 35.09
CA ARG A 180 22.34 -0.13 35.99
C ARG A 180 21.85 -0.80 37.28
N PRO A 181 22.65 -1.64 37.96
CA PRO A 181 22.21 -2.30 39.19
C PRO A 181 21.74 -1.34 40.30
N ALA A 182 22.34 -0.14 40.39
CA ALA A 182 21.92 0.88 41.35
C ALA A 182 20.54 1.49 41.02
N ASP A 183 20.13 1.45 39.76
CA ASP A 183 18.91 2.06 39.24
C ASP A 183 17.74 1.06 39.16
N SER A 184 18.01 -0.25 39.35
CA SER A 184 16.96 -1.27 39.34
C SER A 184 16.32 -1.50 40.71
N TRP A 185 16.87 -0.91 41.78
CA TRP A 185 16.40 -1.07 43.17
C TRP A 185 16.21 -2.54 43.63
N GLY A 186 17.00 -3.46 43.07
CA GLY A 186 16.87 -4.90 43.33
C GLY A 186 15.75 -5.60 42.55
N LEU A 187 14.98 -4.86 41.74
CA LEU A 187 13.97 -5.39 40.83
C LEU A 187 14.58 -5.82 39.49
N HIS A 188 13.81 -6.58 38.73
CA HIS A 188 14.18 -7.15 37.45
C HIS A 188 13.55 -6.38 36.28
N PRO A 189 14.37 -5.80 35.38
CA PRO A 189 13.89 -5.20 34.13
C PRO A 189 13.32 -6.26 33.18
N ARG A 190 12.08 -6.08 32.73
CA ARG A 190 11.44 -7.00 31.76
C ARG A 190 10.38 -6.31 30.92
N GLY A 191 10.29 -6.65 29.64
CA GLY A 191 9.13 -6.29 28.82
C GLY A 191 7.99 -7.29 28.96
N ARG A 192 6.76 -6.78 29.07
CA ARG A 192 5.55 -7.59 28.97
C ARG A 192 5.16 -7.71 27.50
N ALA A 193 5.50 -8.85 26.89
CA ALA A 193 5.19 -9.15 25.50
C ALA A 193 3.68 -9.01 25.22
N ASP A 194 3.36 -8.61 24.00
CA ASP A 194 1.98 -8.43 23.54
C ASP A 194 1.77 -9.12 22.20
N GLY A 195 0.63 -9.80 22.06
CA GLY A 195 0.32 -10.58 20.87
C GLY A 195 -0.20 -9.71 19.74
N PHE A 196 0.11 -10.08 18.50
CA PHE A 196 -0.45 -9.44 17.33
C PHE A 196 -0.85 -10.45 16.25
N THR A 197 -1.68 -9.98 15.32
CA THR A 197 -2.02 -10.71 14.10
C THR A 197 -1.99 -9.74 12.93
N ILE A 198 -1.31 -10.14 11.86
CA ILE A 198 -1.20 -9.38 10.62
C ILE A 198 -1.84 -10.21 9.52
N ARG A 199 -2.78 -9.62 8.77
CA ARG A 199 -3.31 -10.24 7.57
C ARG A 199 -2.31 -10.11 6.44
N LEU A 200 -2.00 -11.23 5.80
CA LEU A 200 -1.16 -11.27 4.61
C LEU A 200 -2.04 -10.99 3.39
N PRO A 201 -1.61 -10.10 2.48
CA PRO A 201 -2.24 -10.02 1.17
C PRO A 201 -2.07 -11.38 0.49
N CYS A 202 -3.09 -11.86 -0.22
CA CYS A 202 -3.02 -13.16 -0.90
C CYS A 202 -1.89 -13.17 -1.94
N GLY A 203 -0.75 -13.77 -1.57
CA GLY A 203 0.35 -14.19 -2.42
C GLY A 203 1.03 -13.08 -3.23
N ALA A 204 2.33 -13.22 -3.43
CA ALA A 204 2.92 -12.56 -4.59
C ALA A 204 2.37 -13.19 -5.87
N PRO A 205 2.30 -12.43 -6.99
CA PRO A 205 2.09 -13.07 -8.27
C PRO A 205 3.20 -14.10 -8.44
N VAL A 206 2.84 -15.37 -8.26
CA VAL A 206 3.67 -16.51 -8.64
C VAL A 206 4.11 -16.22 -10.07
N GLY A 207 5.40 -16.41 -10.34
CA GLY A 207 6.06 -16.13 -11.61
C GLY A 207 5.56 -16.94 -12.81
N ASP A 208 4.29 -17.31 -12.83
CA ASP A 208 3.54 -17.76 -13.99
C ASP A 208 2.10 -17.22 -13.89
N ALA A 209 1.76 -16.27 -14.76
CA ALA A 209 0.41 -15.95 -15.28
C ALA A 209 -0.82 -16.29 -14.40
N ALA A 210 -0.85 -15.92 -13.12
CA ALA A 210 -2.06 -16.05 -12.31
C ALA A 210 -3.06 -14.96 -12.74
N ILE A 211 -4.02 -15.36 -13.57
CA ILE A 211 -5.11 -14.51 -14.02
C ILE A 211 -6.11 -14.36 -12.87
N ASN A 212 -6.19 -13.16 -12.27
CA ASN A 212 -7.13 -12.86 -11.19
C ASN A 212 -8.27 -11.96 -11.68
N VAL A 213 -9.50 -12.19 -11.24
CA VAL A 213 -10.62 -11.27 -11.55
C VAL A 213 -10.55 -10.06 -10.63
N ARG A 214 -10.48 -8.85 -11.20
CA ARG A 214 -10.40 -7.58 -10.46
C ARG A 214 -11.33 -6.54 -11.09
N LEU A 215 -11.85 -5.66 -10.24
CA LEU A 215 -12.49 -4.43 -10.70
C LEU A 215 -11.40 -3.40 -11.03
N GLY A 216 -11.56 -2.72 -12.15
CA GLY A 216 -10.65 -1.63 -12.51
C GLY A 216 -11.38 -0.45 -13.12
N PHE A 217 -10.59 0.55 -13.47
CA PHE A 217 -11.05 1.66 -14.28
C PHE A 217 -9.93 2.11 -15.23
N THR A 218 -10.34 2.76 -16.30
CA THR A 218 -9.44 3.49 -17.19
C THR A 218 -9.97 4.90 -17.41
N VAL A 219 -9.06 5.87 -17.54
CA VAL A 219 -9.35 7.23 -17.97
C VAL A 219 -8.47 7.59 -19.15
N ASP A 220 -9.05 8.23 -20.14
CA ASP A 220 -8.34 8.77 -21.31
C ASP A 220 -8.65 10.25 -21.52
N VAL A 221 -7.62 11.04 -21.82
CA VAL A 221 -7.74 12.48 -22.06
C VAL A 221 -8.19 12.77 -23.48
N VAL A 222 -9.33 13.46 -23.57
CA VAL A 222 -9.91 13.92 -24.84
C VAL A 222 -8.96 14.91 -25.53
N GLY A 223 -8.66 14.62 -26.80
CA GLY A 223 -7.86 15.51 -27.64
C GLY A 223 -6.38 15.56 -27.28
N TYR A 224 -5.87 14.62 -26.47
CA TYR A 224 -4.48 14.55 -26.03
C TYR A 224 -3.46 14.69 -27.19
N GLY A 225 -3.68 13.98 -28.30
CA GLY A 225 -2.78 14.01 -29.45
C GLY A 225 -2.58 15.40 -30.10
N LYS A 226 -3.53 16.33 -29.94
CA LYS A 226 -3.45 17.69 -30.49
C LYS A 226 -2.60 18.65 -29.64
N ARG A 227 -2.23 18.24 -28.42
CA ARG A 227 -1.43 19.04 -27.50
C ARG A 227 0.06 19.05 -27.88
N THR A 228 0.74 20.15 -27.59
CA THR A 228 2.21 20.26 -27.66
C THR A 228 2.88 19.39 -26.60
N ILE A 229 4.19 19.14 -26.72
CA ILE A 229 4.95 18.34 -25.75
C ILE A 229 4.80 18.88 -24.32
N ARG A 230 4.91 20.20 -24.13
CA ARG A 230 4.76 20.83 -22.80
C ARG A 230 3.34 20.68 -22.24
N GLN A 231 2.33 20.85 -23.08
CA GLN A 231 0.93 20.66 -22.67
C GLN A 231 0.66 19.20 -22.29
N ARG A 232 1.23 18.24 -23.02
CA ARG A 232 1.12 16.81 -22.71
C ARG A 232 1.71 16.48 -21.34
N GLU A 233 2.92 16.95 -21.04
CA GLU A 233 3.55 16.77 -19.73
C GLU A 233 2.72 17.40 -18.60
N GLN A 234 2.20 18.61 -18.82
CA GLN A 234 1.37 19.30 -17.82
C GLN A 234 0.04 18.57 -17.57
N VAL A 235 -0.61 18.08 -18.63
CA VAL A 235 -1.84 17.30 -18.53
C VAL A 235 -1.61 15.96 -17.82
N GLN A 236 -0.52 15.26 -18.12
CA GLN A 236 -0.17 14.01 -17.42
C GLN A 236 0.01 14.24 -15.92
N LYS A 237 0.73 15.31 -15.56
CA LYS A 237 0.95 15.66 -14.15
C LYS A 237 -0.36 16.01 -13.45
N ARG A 238 -1.18 16.89 -14.03
CA ARG A 238 -2.48 17.31 -13.47
C ARG A 238 -3.44 16.14 -13.33
N LEU A 239 -3.53 15.28 -14.35
CA LEU A 239 -4.36 14.07 -14.30
C LEU A 239 -3.93 13.16 -13.14
N ARG A 240 -2.62 12.94 -12.98
CA ARG A 240 -2.08 12.13 -11.88
C ARG A 240 -2.43 12.73 -10.52
N GLU A 241 -2.24 14.03 -10.34
CA GLU A 241 -2.54 14.73 -9.09
C GLU A 241 -4.02 14.67 -8.73
N VAL A 242 -4.92 14.88 -9.70
CA VAL A 242 -6.37 14.81 -9.49
C VAL A 242 -6.80 13.38 -9.13
N VAL A 243 -6.36 12.36 -9.87
CA VAL A 243 -6.74 10.96 -9.60
C VAL A 243 -6.21 10.48 -8.25
N ASP A 244 -4.96 10.81 -7.91
CA ASP A 244 -4.37 10.44 -6.61
C ASP A 244 -5.13 11.12 -5.46
N ALA A 245 -5.48 12.41 -5.60
CA ALA A 245 -6.21 13.14 -4.57
C ALA A 245 -7.63 12.59 -4.36
N VAL A 246 -8.36 12.30 -5.45
CA VAL A 246 -9.70 11.68 -5.41
C VAL A 246 -9.64 10.36 -4.64
N LEU A 247 -8.72 9.48 -4.98
CA LEU A 247 -8.66 8.15 -4.37
C LEU A 247 -8.10 8.18 -2.94
N ALA A 248 -7.22 9.12 -2.62
CA ALA A 248 -6.74 9.32 -1.26
C ALA A 248 -7.89 9.65 -0.28
N ASP A 249 -8.91 10.40 -0.70
CA ASP A 249 -10.11 10.66 0.12
C ASP A 249 -10.87 9.36 0.46
N ALA A 250 -10.85 8.40 -0.46
CA ALA A 250 -11.41 7.07 -0.22
C ALA A 250 -10.52 6.20 0.69
N GLY A 251 -9.29 6.63 1.01
CA GLY A 251 -8.27 5.83 1.70
C GLY A 251 -7.53 4.88 0.75
N ILE A 252 -7.63 5.12 -0.56
CA ILE A 252 -7.07 4.27 -1.60
C ILE A 252 -5.81 4.92 -2.14
N VAL A 253 -4.72 4.17 -2.16
CA VAL A 253 -3.45 4.64 -2.70
C VAL A 253 -3.14 3.83 -3.95
N LEU A 254 -3.16 4.48 -5.12
CA LEU A 254 -2.75 3.86 -6.38
C LEU A 254 -1.22 3.77 -6.48
N ASN A 255 -0.63 2.77 -5.85
CA ASN A 255 0.79 2.46 -5.99
C ASN A 255 0.97 0.95 -6.17
N GLY A 256 1.98 0.53 -6.93
CA GLY A 256 2.30 -0.88 -7.15
C GLY A 256 1.98 -1.38 -8.56
N PRO A 257 1.87 -2.71 -8.76
CA PRO A 257 1.80 -3.32 -10.10
C PRO A 257 0.43 -3.15 -10.78
N TYR A 258 -0.59 -2.69 -10.04
CA TYR A 258 -1.96 -2.52 -10.53
C TYR A 258 -2.28 -1.12 -11.02
N PHE A 259 -1.26 -0.31 -11.30
CA PHE A 259 -1.38 1.02 -11.89
C PHE A 259 -0.47 1.15 -13.10
N GLN A 260 -1.00 1.61 -14.23
CA GLN A 260 -0.24 1.86 -15.43
C GLN A 260 -0.69 3.15 -16.12
N GLY A 261 0.25 4.08 -16.32
CA GLY A 261 0.02 5.22 -17.21
C GLY A 261 0.09 4.79 -18.67
N THR A 262 -0.89 5.19 -19.50
CA THR A 262 -0.93 4.91 -20.95
C THR A 262 -0.34 6.05 -21.78
N GLY A 263 0.12 7.12 -21.12
CA GLY A 263 0.64 8.33 -21.74
C GLY A 263 -0.44 9.39 -21.94
N ASP A 264 -1.61 9.02 -22.46
CA ASP A 264 -2.80 9.87 -22.58
C ASP A 264 -3.83 9.65 -21.46
N GLY A 265 -3.53 8.75 -20.54
CA GLY A 265 -4.48 8.26 -19.56
C GLY A 265 -3.85 7.38 -18.49
N VAL A 266 -4.73 6.70 -17.75
CA VAL A 266 -4.39 5.78 -16.66
C VAL A 266 -5.28 4.56 -16.76
N VAL A 267 -4.70 3.38 -16.57
CA VAL A 267 -5.41 2.14 -16.28
C VAL A 267 -5.04 1.70 -14.87
N ALA A 268 -6.04 1.43 -14.03
CA ALA A 268 -5.83 1.00 -12.66
C ALA A 268 -6.79 -0.13 -12.27
N PHE A 269 -6.31 -1.04 -11.42
CA PHE A 269 -7.13 -2.09 -10.80
C PHE A 269 -7.07 -1.96 -9.29
N PHE A 270 -8.20 -2.22 -8.64
CA PHE A 270 -8.30 -2.19 -7.19
C PHE A 270 -7.68 -3.44 -6.57
N GLU A 271 -7.18 -3.27 -5.35
CA GLU A 271 -6.73 -4.39 -4.52
C GLU A 271 -7.91 -5.19 -3.96
N PRO A 272 -7.75 -6.50 -3.66
CA PRO A 272 -8.87 -7.36 -3.26
C PRO A 272 -9.58 -6.92 -1.97
N ASP A 273 -8.88 -6.18 -1.12
CA ASP A 273 -9.35 -5.62 0.15
C ASP A 273 -9.84 -4.17 0.04
N THR A 274 -9.89 -3.61 -1.16
CA THR A 274 -10.43 -2.26 -1.40
C THR A 274 -11.93 -2.24 -1.10
N ASP A 275 -12.39 -1.22 -0.39
CA ASP A 275 -13.81 -0.89 -0.24
C ASP A 275 -14.36 -0.39 -1.59
N LEU A 276 -14.80 -1.35 -2.43
CA LEU A 276 -15.22 -1.09 -3.81
C LEU A 276 -16.41 -0.11 -3.91
N PRO A 277 -17.47 -0.21 -3.09
CA PRO A 277 -18.56 0.77 -3.13
C PRO A 277 -18.06 2.19 -2.87
N LYS A 278 -17.26 2.40 -1.83
CA LYS A 278 -16.66 3.71 -1.54
C LYS A 278 -15.74 4.20 -2.66
N ALA A 279 -14.94 3.31 -3.25
CA ALA A 279 -14.05 3.63 -4.36
C ALA A 279 -14.83 4.10 -5.60
N LEU A 280 -15.90 3.38 -5.95
CA LEU A 280 -16.76 3.70 -7.08
C LEU A 280 -17.50 5.00 -6.85
N ASP A 281 -18.10 5.21 -5.67
CA ASP A 281 -18.78 6.45 -5.33
C ASP A 281 -17.83 7.64 -5.51
N THR A 282 -16.63 7.55 -4.91
CA THR A 282 -15.63 8.61 -5.01
C THR A 282 -15.21 8.91 -6.46
N LEU A 283 -15.05 7.88 -7.30
CA LEU A 283 -14.72 8.08 -8.72
C LEU A 283 -15.91 8.62 -9.55
N LEU A 284 -17.14 8.27 -9.21
CA LEU A 284 -18.34 8.68 -9.95
C LEU A 284 -18.80 10.10 -9.56
N THR A 285 -18.58 10.51 -8.30
CA THR A 285 -19.09 11.78 -7.76
C THR A 285 -17.99 12.83 -7.56
N ALA A 286 -16.87 12.48 -6.92
CA ALA A 286 -15.82 13.44 -6.56
C ALA A 286 -14.84 13.75 -7.69
N LEU A 287 -14.53 12.79 -8.57
CA LEU A 287 -13.64 13.03 -9.70
C LEU A 287 -14.14 14.12 -10.66
N PRO A 288 -15.42 14.10 -11.12
CA PRO A 288 -15.95 15.19 -11.96
C PRO A 288 -15.85 16.56 -11.30
N GLN A 289 -16.10 16.65 -9.99
CA GLN A 289 -16.01 17.90 -9.23
C GLN A 289 -14.56 18.40 -9.15
N ARG A 290 -13.63 17.57 -8.67
CA ARG A 290 -12.22 17.95 -8.52
C ARG A 290 -11.57 18.30 -9.86
N LEU A 291 -11.95 17.61 -10.94
CA LEU A 291 -11.47 17.96 -12.28
C LEU A 291 -12.04 19.29 -12.78
N SER A 292 -13.28 19.64 -12.40
CA SER A 292 -13.87 20.95 -12.72
C SER A 292 -13.13 22.07 -11.99
N GLU A 293 -12.79 21.87 -10.71
CA GLU A 293 -11.99 22.81 -9.92
C GLU A 293 -10.58 23.01 -10.52
N ASP A 294 -9.90 21.91 -10.90
CA ASP A 294 -8.61 21.98 -11.58
C ASP A 294 -8.71 22.70 -12.92
N ASN A 295 -9.77 22.44 -13.71
CA ASN A 295 -10.01 23.13 -14.97
C ASN A 295 -10.28 24.63 -14.80
N ALA A 296 -10.96 25.06 -13.73
CA ALA A 296 -11.19 26.47 -13.45
C ALA A 296 -9.88 27.24 -13.16
N ALA A 297 -8.86 26.54 -12.66
CA ALA A 297 -7.54 27.10 -12.38
C ALA A 297 -6.58 27.13 -13.60
N HIS A 298 -6.97 26.59 -14.76
CA HIS A 298 -6.06 26.40 -15.90
C HIS A 298 -6.70 26.71 -17.26
N ASP A 299 -5.92 27.31 -18.17
CA ASP A 299 -6.38 27.67 -19.52
C ASP A 299 -6.46 26.47 -20.51
N ASP A 300 -5.99 25.28 -20.10
CA ASP A 300 -6.07 24.02 -20.87
C ASP A 300 -6.98 23.02 -20.15
N PRO A 301 -8.30 23.03 -20.39
CA PRO A 301 -9.23 22.16 -19.70
C PRO A 301 -9.01 20.68 -20.11
N ILE A 302 -8.91 19.84 -19.09
CA ILE A 302 -8.84 18.39 -19.22
C ILE A 302 -10.27 17.85 -19.22
N ARG A 303 -10.58 17.02 -20.21
CA ARG A 303 -11.82 16.26 -20.27
C ARG A 303 -11.49 14.79 -20.40
N LEU A 304 -12.20 13.95 -19.68
CA LEU A 304 -11.91 12.54 -19.56
C LEU A 304 -13.03 11.67 -20.12
N ARG A 305 -12.60 10.55 -20.70
CA ARG A 305 -13.45 9.40 -21.01
C ARG A 305 -13.06 8.31 -20.04
N MET A 306 -14.01 7.87 -19.22
CA MET A 306 -13.77 6.86 -18.19
C MET A 306 -14.55 5.59 -18.53
N ALA A 307 -13.93 4.44 -18.28
CA ALA A 307 -14.64 3.16 -18.26
C ALA A 307 -14.30 2.36 -17.01
N MET A 308 -15.31 1.68 -16.46
CA MET A 308 -15.21 0.77 -15.32
C MET A 308 -15.78 -0.59 -15.71
N ASP A 309 -15.10 -1.65 -15.30
CA ASP A 309 -15.44 -3.03 -15.62
C ASP A 309 -14.79 -3.97 -14.57
N ILE A 310 -15.21 -5.23 -14.58
CA ILE A 310 -14.58 -6.33 -13.85
C ILE A 310 -14.02 -7.27 -14.89
N GLY A 311 -12.77 -7.67 -14.73
CA GLY A 311 -12.22 -8.69 -15.61
C GLY A 311 -10.96 -9.32 -15.08
N THR A 312 -10.50 -10.31 -15.83
CA THR A 312 -9.26 -11.01 -15.59
C THR A 312 -8.06 -10.06 -15.72
N VAL A 313 -7.08 -10.17 -14.83
CA VAL A 313 -5.86 -9.37 -14.81
C VAL A 313 -4.72 -10.32 -14.50
N GLY A 314 -3.85 -10.55 -15.49
CA GLY A 314 -2.50 -11.05 -15.28
C GLY A 314 -1.52 -9.88 -15.20
N LEU A 315 -0.42 -10.06 -14.49
CA LEU A 315 0.75 -9.18 -14.56
C LEU A 315 1.78 -9.83 -15.47
N GLY A 316 2.39 -9.04 -16.36
CA GLY A 316 3.41 -9.49 -17.29
C GLY A 316 4.55 -8.48 -17.44
N PRO A 317 5.59 -8.82 -18.22
CA PRO A 317 6.81 -8.02 -18.33
C PRO A 317 6.64 -6.60 -18.89
N LEU A 318 5.49 -6.28 -19.50
CA LEU A 318 5.18 -4.98 -20.11
C LEU A 318 3.95 -4.30 -19.46
N GLY A 319 3.60 -4.69 -18.24
CA GLY A 319 2.38 -4.26 -17.55
C GLY A 319 1.37 -5.40 -17.53
N PHE A 320 0.11 -5.10 -17.72
CA PHE A 320 -0.93 -6.11 -17.58
C PHE A 320 -1.07 -7.06 -18.78
N THR A 321 -1.43 -8.31 -18.50
CA THR A 321 -1.72 -9.37 -19.46
C THR A 321 -3.14 -9.91 -19.24
N ALA A 322 -4.14 -9.33 -19.92
CA ALA A 322 -5.49 -9.91 -19.98
C ALA A 322 -6.41 -9.23 -21.02
N ASP A 323 -7.47 -9.96 -21.42
CA ASP A 323 -8.56 -9.48 -22.27
C ASP A 323 -9.33 -8.31 -21.66
N ALA A 324 -9.36 -8.22 -20.32
CA ALA A 324 -10.11 -7.19 -19.63
C ALA A 324 -9.66 -5.79 -20.08
N ILE A 325 -8.36 -5.51 -20.13
CA ILE A 325 -7.82 -4.18 -20.48
C ILE A 325 -8.17 -3.78 -21.89
N VAL A 326 -8.12 -4.75 -22.79
CA VAL A 326 -8.55 -4.52 -24.17
C VAL A 326 -10.03 -4.11 -24.19
N ASN A 327 -10.88 -4.72 -23.35
CA ASN A 327 -12.28 -4.37 -23.23
C ASN A 327 -12.50 -3.02 -22.51
N PHE A 328 -11.79 -2.71 -21.41
CA PHE A 328 -11.81 -1.41 -20.74
C PHE A 328 -11.47 -0.27 -21.70
N CYS A 329 -10.36 -0.39 -22.42
CA CYS A 329 -9.94 0.62 -23.39
C CYS A 329 -10.96 0.74 -24.52
N ARG A 330 -11.54 -0.37 -25.00
CA ARG A 330 -12.61 -0.34 -26.02
C ARG A 330 -13.88 0.34 -25.51
N LEU A 331 -14.26 0.15 -24.24
CA LEU A 331 -15.38 0.85 -23.61
C LEU A 331 -15.10 2.36 -23.56
N ALA A 332 -13.93 2.78 -23.07
CA ALA A 332 -13.54 4.21 -23.01
C ALA A 332 -13.39 4.85 -24.40
N ASP A 333 -13.04 4.05 -25.42
CA ASP A 333 -12.97 4.47 -26.81
C ASP A 333 -14.26 4.33 -27.62
N SER A 334 -15.36 3.96 -26.97
CA SER A 334 -16.63 3.72 -27.65
C SER A 334 -17.36 5.00 -28.09
N ASP A 335 -18.19 4.86 -29.12
CA ASP A 335 -18.99 5.96 -29.66
C ASP A 335 -19.94 6.60 -28.63
N PRO A 336 -20.62 5.86 -27.71
CA PRO A 336 -21.45 6.48 -26.68
C PRO A 336 -20.73 7.53 -25.85
N VAL A 337 -19.51 7.25 -25.37
CA VAL A 337 -18.73 8.19 -24.54
C VAL A 337 -18.15 9.32 -25.38
N ARG A 338 -17.66 9.01 -26.59
CA ARG A 338 -17.18 10.02 -27.53
C ARG A 338 -18.27 11.04 -27.87
N GLU A 339 -19.50 10.57 -28.04
CA GLU A 339 -20.62 11.42 -28.40
C GLU A 339 -21.06 12.33 -27.24
N VAL A 340 -20.99 11.85 -26.00
CA VAL A 340 -21.22 12.69 -24.82
C VAL A 340 -20.22 13.84 -24.78
N VAL A 341 -18.92 13.53 -24.82
CA VAL A 341 -17.85 14.54 -24.79
C VAL A 341 -17.95 15.53 -25.95
N ARG A 342 -18.47 15.09 -27.10
CA ARG A 342 -18.68 15.94 -28.28
C ARG A 342 -19.89 16.87 -28.11
N ARG A 343 -21.00 16.38 -27.53
CA ARG A 343 -22.25 17.13 -27.37
C ARG A 343 -22.26 18.02 -26.12
N HIS A 344 -21.50 17.66 -25.10
CA HIS A 344 -21.44 18.31 -23.80
C HIS A 344 -20.00 18.75 -23.51
N PRO A 345 -19.52 19.85 -24.13
CA PRO A 345 -18.14 20.31 -23.98
C PRO A 345 -17.80 20.79 -22.57
N ASP A 346 -18.83 21.11 -21.78
CA ASP A 346 -18.83 21.52 -20.38
C ASP A 346 -18.70 20.34 -19.40
N VAL A 347 -18.93 19.11 -19.85
CA VAL A 347 -18.80 17.92 -18.99
C VAL A 347 -17.33 17.51 -18.86
N PRO A 348 -16.78 17.48 -17.63
CA PRO A 348 -15.36 17.19 -17.40
C PRO A 348 -15.04 15.69 -17.55
N VAL A 349 -16.00 14.80 -17.29
CA VAL A 349 -15.82 13.34 -17.33
C VAL A 349 -17.08 12.70 -17.89
N ALA A 350 -16.95 11.84 -18.90
CA ALA A 350 -18.02 10.96 -19.35
C ALA A 350 -17.68 9.52 -18.96
N VAL A 351 -18.60 8.81 -18.31
CA VAL A 351 -18.31 7.50 -17.67
C VAL A 351 -19.14 6.40 -18.31
N LEU A 352 -18.51 5.26 -18.63
CA LEU A 352 -19.20 3.99 -18.85
C LEU A 352 -18.89 3.01 -17.73
N VAL A 353 -19.93 2.37 -17.24
CA VAL A 353 -19.83 1.23 -16.33
C VAL A 353 -20.31 -0.01 -17.07
N SER A 354 -19.57 -1.10 -17.04
CA SER A 354 -20.01 -2.34 -17.68
C SER A 354 -21.31 -2.86 -17.06
N ASP A 355 -22.07 -3.66 -17.81
CA ASP A 355 -23.30 -4.28 -17.31
C ASP A 355 -23.05 -5.10 -16.02
N THR A 356 -21.91 -5.79 -15.96
CA THR A 356 -21.52 -6.57 -14.80
C THR A 356 -21.28 -5.71 -13.57
N VAL A 357 -20.53 -4.60 -13.68
CA VAL A 357 -20.30 -3.70 -12.55
C VAL A 357 -21.62 -3.06 -12.10
N HIS A 358 -22.47 -2.68 -13.05
CA HIS A 358 -23.77 -2.09 -12.73
C HIS A 358 -24.65 -3.07 -11.91
N ASP A 359 -24.78 -4.31 -12.37
CA ASP A 359 -25.65 -5.30 -11.74
C ASP A 359 -25.09 -5.85 -10.41
N MET A 360 -23.76 -5.91 -10.26
CA MET A 360 -23.11 -6.43 -9.06
C MET A 360 -22.93 -5.38 -7.96
N LEU A 361 -22.72 -4.11 -8.33
CA LEU A 361 -22.38 -3.06 -7.38
C LEU A 361 -23.39 -1.92 -7.43
N ILE A 362 -23.54 -1.23 -8.56
CA ILE A 362 -24.36 0.00 -8.65
C ILE A 362 -25.80 -0.24 -8.17
N THR A 363 -26.44 -1.33 -8.59
CA THR A 363 -27.83 -1.65 -8.20
C THR A 363 -27.99 -2.18 -6.77
N ARG A 364 -26.88 -2.44 -6.05
CA ARG A 364 -26.88 -3.16 -4.76
C ARG A 364 -26.64 -2.27 -3.55
N PHE A 365 -26.14 -1.05 -3.74
CA PHE A 365 -25.79 -0.14 -2.66
C PHE A 365 -26.60 1.16 -2.77
N GLU A 366 -27.08 1.66 -1.64
CA GLU A 366 -27.97 2.84 -1.59
C GLU A 366 -27.27 4.12 -2.04
N GLU A 367 -25.95 4.24 -1.86
CA GLU A 367 -25.16 5.41 -2.28
C GLU A 367 -25.26 5.71 -3.79
N PHE A 368 -25.57 4.72 -4.63
CA PHE A 368 -25.69 4.92 -6.07
C PHE A 368 -27.13 5.19 -6.55
N SER A 369 -28.11 5.16 -5.65
CA SER A 369 -29.53 5.22 -6.02
C SER A 369 -29.97 6.52 -6.69
N GLU A 370 -29.25 7.62 -6.45
CA GLU A 370 -29.50 8.93 -7.06
C GLU A 370 -28.73 9.16 -8.37
N ILE A 371 -27.84 8.23 -8.75
CA ILE A 371 -27.04 8.35 -9.97
C ILE A 371 -27.82 7.82 -11.17
N ASP A 372 -28.14 8.71 -12.11
CA ASP A 372 -28.89 8.36 -13.32
C ASP A 372 -27.99 7.72 -14.40
N PHE A 373 -28.01 6.40 -14.44
CA PHE A 373 -27.34 5.60 -15.45
C PHE A 373 -28.27 5.28 -16.62
N ARG A 374 -27.82 5.54 -17.84
CA ARG A 374 -28.53 5.13 -19.06
C ARG A 374 -27.86 3.93 -19.72
N ARG A 375 -28.57 2.80 -19.80
CA ARG A 375 -28.10 1.64 -20.57
C ARG A 375 -27.86 2.00 -22.04
N VAL A 376 -26.74 1.57 -22.59
CA VAL A 376 -26.33 1.74 -24.00
C VAL A 376 -25.67 0.47 -24.51
N ASP A 377 -25.79 0.22 -25.81
CA ASP A 377 -25.05 -0.84 -26.49
C ASP A 377 -23.73 -0.27 -27.04
N VAL A 378 -22.61 -0.89 -26.67
CA VAL A 378 -21.29 -0.53 -27.15
C VAL A 378 -20.88 -1.51 -28.25
N VAL A 379 -20.49 -0.98 -29.41
CA VAL A 379 -19.93 -1.76 -30.53
C VAL A 379 -18.63 -1.09 -30.97
N VAL A 380 -17.50 -1.77 -30.76
CA VAL A 380 -16.17 -1.26 -31.14
C VAL A 380 -15.32 -2.39 -31.73
N LYS A 381 -15.00 -2.31 -33.02
CA LYS A 381 -14.28 -3.37 -33.75
C LYS A 381 -15.03 -4.71 -33.60
N ASN A 382 -14.39 -5.72 -33.00
CA ASN A 382 -14.97 -7.04 -32.76
C ASN A 382 -15.54 -7.20 -31.33
N PHE A 383 -15.75 -6.09 -30.61
CA PHE A 383 -16.30 -6.06 -29.25
C PHE A 383 -17.72 -5.51 -29.28
N GLN A 384 -18.65 -6.26 -28.67
CA GLN A 384 -20.02 -5.84 -28.45
C GLN A 384 -20.40 -6.17 -27.01
N ALA A 385 -20.86 -5.17 -26.26
CA ALA A 385 -21.29 -5.33 -24.87
C ALA A 385 -22.36 -4.29 -24.53
N ALA A 386 -23.25 -4.65 -23.59
CA ALA A 386 -24.07 -3.65 -22.93
C ALA A 386 -23.25 -2.93 -21.85
N ALA A 387 -23.53 -1.66 -21.66
CA ALA A 387 -22.91 -0.84 -20.62
C ALA A 387 -23.90 0.24 -20.18
N HIS A 388 -23.56 0.94 -19.11
CA HIS A 388 -24.37 1.98 -18.48
C HIS A 388 -23.59 3.29 -18.49
N LEU A 389 -24.14 4.25 -19.22
CA LEU A 389 -23.54 5.57 -19.43
C LEU A 389 -24.01 6.51 -18.32
N LEU A 390 -23.04 7.17 -17.68
CA LEU A 390 -23.26 8.29 -16.79
C LEU A 390 -22.68 9.56 -17.43
N VAL A 391 -23.49 10.61 -17.41
CA VAL A 391 -23.07 11.98 -17.70
C VAL A 391 -23.19 12.76 -16.41
N PRO A 392 -22.12 12.83 -15.59
CA PRO A 392 -22.16 13.58 -14.34
C PRO A 392 -22.56 15.02 -14.61
N ALA A 393 -23.45 15.57 -13.79
CA ALA A 393 -23.76 16.98 -13.84
C ALA A 393 -22.46 17.77 -13.59
N GLY A 394 -22.10 18.66 -14.52
CA GLY A 394 -21.01 19.60 -14.27
C GLY A 394 -21.38 20.44 -13.06
N GLY A 395 -20.56 20.39 -12.01
CA GLY A 395 -20.78 21.18 -10.80
C GLY A 395 -21.04 22.64 -11.17
N THR A 396 -22.17 23.18 -10.73
CA THR A 396 -22.39 24.62 -10.81
C THR A 396 -21.39 25.29 -9.84
N PRO A 397 -20.68 26.36 -10.26
CA PRO A 397 -19.63 26.98 -9.46
C PRO A 397 -20.08 27.50 -8.09
#